data_AF-A0AB39V547-F1
#
_entry.id   AF-A0AB39V547-F1
#
_cell.length_a   1.000
_cell.length_b   1.000
_cell.length_c   1.000
_cell.angle_alpha   90.00
_cell.angle_beta   90.00
_cell.angle_gamma   90.00
#
_symmetry.space_group_name_H-M   'P 1'
#
loop_
_entity.id
_entity.type
_entity.pdbx_description
1 polymer ?
#
loop_
_entity_poly.entity_id
_entity_poly.type
_entity_poly.pdbx_seq_one_letter_code
_entity_poly.pdbx_strand_id
1 'polypeptide(L)'
;MKKYNQFEIFRFIGALSVLYYHTTVHTSFSLGKIPFLLEHGIAWVFFFFLLSGFLLTYVYSNKNLELPIFYKTRFFKFYPVYFLSLILTLKFKGTIIYNMLLVQSWIFNRSLSYNSSAWYLSALAFLLLLFPALLQFRKNKYFTYFVLGRV
;
A
#
# COMPACT_ATOMS: atom_id res chain seq x y z
N MET A 1 -6.61 18.03 13.48
CA MET A 1 -6.40 17.72 12.04
C MET A 1 -7.74 17.88 11.35
N LYS A 2 -7.87 18.77 10.35
CA LYS A 2 -9.08 18.79 9.51
C LYS A 2 -9.19 17.41 8.83
N LYS A 3 -10.31 16.72 9.06
CA LYS A 3 -10.57 15.40 8.50
C LYS A 3 -11.05 15.60 7.06
N TYR A 4 -10.15 15.42 6.09
CA TYR A 4 -10.52 15.54 4.69
C TYR A 4 -11.28 14.28 4.25
N ASN A 5 -12.61 14.29 4.43
CA ASN A 5 -13.50 13.20 4.03
C ASN A 5 -13.39 12.84 2.54
N GLN A 6 -12.91 13.76 1.70
CA GLN A 6 -12.73 13.58 0.26
C GLN A 6 -11.85 12.38 -0.08
N PHE A 7 -10.73 12.17 0.64
CA PHE A 7 -9.84 11.04 0.37
C PHE A 7 -10.40 9.70 0.85
N GLU A 8 -11.33 9.70 1.81
CA GLU A 8 -11.99 8.48 2.28
C GLU A 8 -12.96 7.94 1.23
N ILE A 9 -13.66 8.82 0.50
CA ILE A 9 -14.52 8.43 -0.64
C ILE A 9 -13.70 7.72 -1.73
N PHE A 10 -12.55 8.26 -2.11
CA PHE A 10 -11.70 7.62 -3.12
C PHE A 10 -11.18 6.25 -2.65
N ARG A 11 -10.86 6.12 -1.36
CA ARG A 11 -10.48 4.82 -0.80
C ARG A 11 -11.62 3.81 -0.82
N PHE A 12 -12.82 4.25 -0.47
CA PHE A 12 -14.01 3.42 -0.49
C PHE A 12 -14.32 2.92 -1.91
N ILE A 13 -14.36 3.82 -2.90
CA ILE A 13 -14.60 3.47 -4.30
C ILE A 13 -13.51 2.51 -4.81
N GLY A 14 -12.24 2.80 -4.54
CA GLY A 14 -11.14 1.94 -4.97
C GLY A 14 -11.18 0.56 -4.32
N ALA A 15 -11.55 0.47 -3.04
CA ALA A 15 -11.64 -0.82 -2.35
C ALA A 15 -12.78 -1.67 -2.93
N LEU A 16 -13.92 -1.04 -3.26
CA LEU A 16 -15.03 -1.69 -3.95
C LEU A 16 -14.61 -2.19 -5.34
N SER A 17 -13.88 -1.38 -6.10
CA SER A 17 -13.37 -1.76 -7.43
C SER A 17 -12.39 -2.93 -7.35
N VAL A 18 -11.45 -2.92 -6.40
CA VAL A 18 -10.51 -4.04 -6.19
C VAL A 18 -11.26 -5.32 -5.82
N LEU A 19 -12.25 -5.22 -4.93
CA LEU A 19 -13.10 -6.35 -4.55
C LEU A 19 -13.84 -6.92 -5.77
N TYR A 20 -14.51 -6.05 -6.54
CA TYR A 20 -15.24 -6.45 -7.75
C TYR A 20 -14.33 -7.07 -8.81
N TYR A 21 -13.14 -6.52 -9.01
CA TYR A 21 -12.15 -7.07 -9.94
C TYR A 21 -11.75 -8.49 -9.54
N HIS A 22 -11.49 -8.74 -8.26
CA HIS A 22 -11.15 -10.10 -7.81
C HIS A 22 -12.34 -11.06 -7.84
N THR A 23 -13.56 -10.61 -7.56
CA THR A 23 -14.74 -11.49 -7.69
C THR A 23 -14.98 -11.86 -9.14
N THR A 24 -14.90 -10.93 -10.08
CA THR A 24 -15.07 -11.22 -11.52
C THR A 24 -13.97 -12.10 -12.11
N VAL A 25 -12.72 -11.94 -11.65
CA VAL A 25 -11.59 -12.73 -12.17
C VAL A 25 -11.53 -14.14 -11.55
N HIS A 26 -11.88 -14.29 -10.27
CA HIS A 26 -11.78 -15.58 -9.57
C HIS A 26 -13.10 -16.35 -9.47
N THR A 27 -14.21 -15.73 -9.82
CA THR A 27 -15.53 -16.36 -9.82
C THR A 27 -16.25 -16.00 -11.11
N SER A 28 -17.21 -16.81 -11.54
CA SER A 28 -18.05 -16.52 -12.71
C SER A 28 -19.08 -15.39 -12.46
N PHE A 29 -18.95 -14.65 -11.36
CA PHE A 29 -19.85 -13.57 -10.98
C PHE A 29 -19.53 -12.31 -11.79
N SER A 30 -20.51 -11.79 -12.52
CA SER A 30 -20.41 -10.48 -13.17
C SER A 30 -21.72 -9.70 -12.97
N LEU A 31 -21.61 -8.40 -12.74
CA LEU A 31 -22.76 -7.49 -12.60
C LEU A 31 -23.21 -6.89 -13.94
N GLY A 32 -22.75 -7.43 -15.06
CA GLY A 32 -22.96 -6.83 -16.38
C GLY A 32 -22.13 -5.55 -16.58
N LYS A 33 -22.69 -4.55 -17.28
CA LYS A 33 -21.99 -3.28 -17.55
C LYS A 33 -21.91 -2.42 -16.28
N ILE A 34 -20.70 -2.27 -15.77
CA ILE A 34 -20.38 -1.34 -14.68
C ILE A 34 -19.59 -0.13 -15.22
N PRO A 35 -19.53 0.99 -14.47
CA PRO A 35 -18.65 2.11 -14.83
C PRO A 35 -17.19 1.68 -15.01
N PHE A 36 -16.53 2.20 -16.05
CA PHE A 36 -15.13 1.95 -16.39
C PHE A 36 -14.17 2.04 -15.19
N LEU A 37 -14.39 3.03 -14.31
CA LEU A 37 -13.62 3.23 -13.09
C LEU A 37 -13.67 2.04 -12.13
N LEU A 38 -14.78 1.30 -12.08
CA LEU A 38 -14.93 0.15 -11.18
C LEU A 38 -14.36 -1.14 -11.79
N GLU A 39 -14.16 -1.18 -13.09
CA GLU A 39 -13.70 -2.36 -13.85
C GLU A 39 -12.19 -2.60 -13.70
N HIS A 40 -11.41 -1.54 -13.49
CA HIS A 40 -9.95 -1.60 -13.42
C HIS A 40 -9.41 -1.56 -11.99
N GLY A 41 -9.67 -2.62 -11.22
CA GLY A 41 -9.20 -2.74 -9.83
C GLY A 41 -7.68 -2.56 -9.66
N ILE A 42 -6.88 -3.00 -10.65
CA ILE A 42 -5.41 -2.82 -10.64
C ILE A 42 -5.01 -1.34 -10.60
N ALA A 43 -5.71 -0.47 -11.33
CA ALA A 43 -5.39 0.97 -11.35
C ALA A 43 -5.59 1.60 -9.96
N TRP A 44 -6.60 1.15 -9.22
CA TRP A 44 -6.84 1.62 -7.85
C TRP A 44 -5.75 1.21 -6.87
N VAL A 45 -5.12 0.06 -7.07
CA VAL A 45 -3.97 -0.37 -6.25
C VAL A 45 -2.80 0.61 -6.41
N PHE A 46 -2.48 1.01 -7.64
CA PHE A 46 -1.46 2.04 -7.89
C PHE A 46 -1.85 3.39 -7.30
N PHE A 47 -3.13 3.77 -7.43
CA PHE A 47 -3.65 4.99 -6.82
C PHE A 47 -3.51 4.98 -5.29
N PHE A 48 -3.70 3.84 -4.61
CA PHE A 48 -3.49 3.74 -3.17
C PHE A 48 -2.04 3.97 -2.75
N PHE A 49 -1.07 3.46 -3.50
CA PHE A 49 0.34 3.76 -3.25
C PHE A 49 0.63 5.25 -3.40
N LEU A 50 0.16 5.88 -4.48
CA LEU A 50 0.32 7.32 -4.72
C LEU A 50 -0.34 8.15 -3.62
N LEU A 51 -1.58 7.84 -3.26
CA LEU A 51 -2.32 8.54 -2.22
C LEU A 51 -1.64 8.39 -0.85
N SER A 52 -1.11 7.22 -0.53
CA SER A 52 -0.36 6.98 0.71
C SER A 52 0.88 7.88 0.79
N GLY A 53 1.69 7.93 -0.28
CA GLY A 53 2.88 8.78 -0.36
C GLY A 53 2.56 10.27 -0.31
N PHE A 54 1.53 10.70 -1.03
CA PHE A 54 1.03 12.09 -1.02
C PHE A 54 0.63 12.53 0.38
N LEU A 55 -0.22 11.76 1.07
CA LEU A 55 -0.71 12.12 2.40
C LEU A 55 0.40 12.12 3.45
N LEU A 56 1.35 11.19 3.37
CA LEU A 56 2.51 11.20 4.25
C LEU A 56 3.36 12.44 4.03
N THR A 57 3.67 12.77 2.78
CA THR A 57 4.45 13.97 2.44
C THR A 57 3.73 15.24 2.88
N TYR A 58 2.41 15.31 2.71
CA TYR A 58 1.58 16.43 3.15
C TYR A 58 1.60 16.59 4.68
N VAL A 59 1.41 15.51 5.45
CA VAL A 59 1.41 15.56 6.91
C VAL A 59 2.78 15.92 7.48
N TYR A 60 3.86 15.38 6.89
CA TYR A 60 5.25 15.65 7.29
C TYR A 60 5.91 16.79 6.48
N SER A 61 5.11 17.63 5.81
CA SER A 61 5.60 18.85 5.16
C SER A 61 6.11 19.84 6.20
N ASN A 62 5.30 20.06 7.24
CA ASN A 62 5.53 21.05 8.29
C ASN A 62 5.67 20.43 9.70
N LYS A 63 5.90 19.12 9.78
CA LYS A 63 6.07 18.39 11.05
C LYS A 63 7.40 17.67 11.10
N ASN A 64 8.03 17.70 12.27
CA ASN A 64 9.20 16.87 12.53
C ASN A 64 8.79 15.40 12.55
N LEU A 65 9.66 14.56 11.97
CA LEU A 65 9.44 13.13 11.89
C LEU A 65 10.19 12.45 13.03
N GLU A 66 9.44 11.90 13.98
CA GLU A 66 9.98 11.03 15.02
C GLU A 66 9.92 9.58 14.54
N LEU A 67 11.08 9.01 14.20
CA LEU A 67 11.19 7.68 13.58
C LEU A 67 10.50 6.56 14.38
N PRO A 68 10.66 6.45 15.72
CA PRO A 68 10.04 5.35 16.48
C PRO A 68 8.51 5.44 16.44
N ILE A 69 7.96 6.64 16.61
CA ILE A 69 6.52 6.88 16.57
C ILE A 69 5.98 6.62 15.17
N PHE A 70 6.69 7.08 14.14
CA PHE A 70 6.33 6.83 12.75
C PHE A 70 6.19 5.32 12.50
N TYR A 71 7.25 4.53 12.68
CA TYR A 71 7.20 3.11 12.35
C TYR A 71 6.19 2.34 13.21
N LYS A 72 6.13 2.62 14.52
CA LYS A 72 5.19 1.96 15.44
C LYS A 72 3.74 2.16 15.01
N THR A 73 3.34 3.41 14.77
CA THR A 73 1.95 3.72 14.39
C THR A 73 1.54 3.10 13.06
N ARG A 74 2.48 2.93 12.12
CA ARG A 74 2.18 2.31 10.81
C ARG A 74 2.15 0.79 10.90
N PHE A 75 3.06 0.19 11.65
CA PHE A 75 3.08 -1.24 11.89
C PHE A 75 1.75 -1.70 12.51
N PHE A 76 1.30 -1.05 13.59
CA PHE A 76 0.03 -1.41 14.26
C PHE A 76 -1.22 -1.13 13.41
N LYS A 77 -1.10 -0.31 12.35
CA LYS A 77 -2.25 0.01 11.48
C LYS A 77 -2.71 -1.18 10.64
N PHE A 78 -1.80 -2.02 10.15
CA PHE A 78 -2.14 -3.11 9.23
C PHE A 78 -1.59 -4.47 9.65
N TYR A 79 -0.48 -4.52 10.40
CA TYR A 79 0.18 -5.79 10.73
C TYR A 79 -0.68 -6.73 11.58
N PRO A 80 -1.46 -6.28 12.59
CA PRO A 80 -2.31 -7.18 13.37
C PRO A 80 -3.33 -7.94 12.52
N VAL A 81 -3.99 -7.24 11.60
CA VAL A 81 -4.97 -7.84 10.67
C VAL A 81 -4.28 -8.78 9.68
N TYR A 82 -3.11 -8.38 9.17
CA TYR A 82 -2.32 -9.22 8.29
C TYR A 82 -1.85 -10.50 8.99
N PHE A 83 -1.35 -10.40 10.21
CA PHE A 83 -0.91 -11.55 11.00
C PHE A 83 -2.06 -12.53 11.26
N LEU A 84 -3.25 -12.02 11.59
CA LEU A 84 -4.46 -12.84 11.68
C LEU A 84 -4.76 -13.55 10.35
N SER A 85 -4.66 -12.84 9.22
CA SER A 85 -4.87 -13.45 7.91
C SER A 85 -3.88 -14.58 7.61
N LEU A 86 -2.62 -14.46 8.04
CA LEU A 86 -1.62 -15.52 7.90
C LEU A 86 -1.97 -16.74 8.74
N ILE A 87 -2.40 -16.54 9.99
CA ILE A 87 -2.83 -17.63 10.87
C ILE A 87 -3.98 -18.42 10.22
N LEU A 88 -4.96 -17.71 9.67
CA LEU A 88 -6.13 -18.32 9.01
C LEU A 88 -5.77 -19.13 7.76
N THR A 89 -4.61 -18.92 7.14
CA THR A 89 -4.20 -19.74 5.99
C THR A 89 -3.85 -21.18 6.37
N LEU A 90 -3.54 -21.45 7.66
CA LEU A 90 -3.19 -22.76 8.23
C LEU A 90 -2.07 -23.53 7.49
N LYS A 91 -1.34 -22.86 6.60
CA LYS A 91 -0.22 -23.43 5.85
C LYS A 91 1.05 -22.86 6.44
N PHE A 92 1.73 -23.61 7.30
CA PHE A 92 3.03 -23.18 7.84
C PHE A 92 4.13 -24.08 7.27
N LYS A 93 5.07 -23.48 6.53
CA LYS A 93 6.31 -24.12 6.05
C LYS A 93 7.47 -23.18 6.32
N GLY A 94 8.72 -23.64 6.20
CA GLY A 94 9.91 -22.82 6.48
C GLY A 94 9.96 -21.47 5.72
N THR A 95 9.30 -21.37 4.57
CA THR A 95 9.20 -20.13 3.77
C THR A 95 8.26 -19.06 4.35
N ILE A 96 7.57 -19.34 5.45
CA ILE A 96 6.65 -18.38 6.09
C ILE A 96 7.38 -17.17 6.66
N ILE A 97 8.67 -17.30 7.00
CA ILE A 97 9.48 -16.21 7.57
C ILE A 97 9.46 -14.96 6.69
N TYR A 98 9.49 -15.14 5.36
CA TYR A 98 9.43 -14.03 4.41
C TYR A 98 8.10 -13.28 4.45
N ASN A 99 7.00 -14.00 4.72
CA ASN A 99 5.67 -13.43 4.86
C ASN A 99 5.49 -12.74 6.20
N MET A 100 6.03 -13.31 7.29
CA MET A 100 6.07 -12.66 8.60
C MET A 100 6.82 -11.33 8.54
N LEU A 101 7.95 -11.28 7.82
CA LEU A 101 8.74 -10.07 7.64
C LEU A 101 8.20 -9.12 6.55
N LEU A 102 7.12 -9.49 5.83
CA LEU A 102 6.59 -8.73 4.70
C LEU A 102 7.63 -8.45 3.59
N VAL A 103 8.55 -9.38 3.34
CA VAL A 103 9.59 -9.28 2.29
C VAL A 103 9.34 -10.21 1.10
N GLN A 104 8.27 -10.99 1.11
CA GLN A 104 7.99 -12.01 0.10
C GLN A 104 7.84 -11.47 -1.33
N SER A 105 7.41 -10.22 -1.52
CA SER A 105 7.31 -9.59 -2.86
C SER A 105 8.66 -9.33 -3.51
N TRP A 106 9.72 -9.28 -2.70
CA TRP A 106 11.09 -9.00 -3.14
C TRP A 106 11.89 -10.27 -3.39
N ILE A 107 11.27 -11.44 -3.18
CA ILE A 107 11.88 -12.75 -3.40
C ILE A 107 11.22 -13.38 -4.61
N PHE A 108 12.05 -13.82 -5.56
CA PHE A 108 11.59 -14.43 -6.79
C PHE A 108 10.67 -15.63 -6.52
N ASN A 109 9.55 -15.70 -7.26
CA ASN A 109 8.55 -16.76 -7.15
C ASN A 109 7.89 -16.92 -5.76
N ARG A 110 7.90 -15.88 -4.91
CA ARG A 110 7.28 -15.91 -3.57
C ARG A 110 6.26 -14.79 -3.31
N SER A 111 6.06 -13.88 -4.25
CA SER A 111 5.20 -12.70 -4.10
C SER A 111 3.77 -13.04 -3.68
N LEU A 112 3.21 -14.14 -4.20
CA LEU A 112 1.84 -14.58 -3.93
C LEU A 112 1.75 -15.74 -2.92
N SER A 113 2.81 -16.00 -2.15
CA SER A 113 2.85 -17.12 -1.21
C SER A 113 1.91 -16.90 -0.01
N TYR A 114 1.24 -17.97 0.44
CA TYR A 114 0.31 -18.01 1.59
C TYR A 114 -0.92 -17.11 1.47
N ASN A 115 -0.74 -15.80 1.54
CA ASN A 115 -1.76 -14.79 1.31
C ASN A 115 -1.41 -14.07 0.01
N SER A 116 -2.08 -14.44 -1.10
CA SER A 116 -1.81 -13.87 -2.41
C SER A 116 -1.94 -12.35 -2.39
N SER A 117 -2.94 -11.79 -1.73
CA SER A 117 -3.16 -10.34 -1.63
C SER A 117 -2.11 -9.59 -0.81
N ALA A 118 -1.27 -10.29 -0.03
CA ALA A 118 -0.27 -9.68 0.84
C ALA A 118 0.90 -9.03 0.07
N TRP A 119 1.04 -9.30 -1.23
CA TRP A 119 2.08 -8.67 -2.04
C TRP A 119 2.03 -7.13 -1.95
N TYR A 120 0.81 -6.57 -1.87
CA TYR A 120 0.55 -5.15 -1.69
C TYR A 120 1.12 -4.61 -0.38
N LEU A 121 0.91 -5.34 0.73
CA LEU A 121 1.40 -4.94 2.05
C LEU A 121 2.92 -5.00 2.13
N SER A 122 3.55 -5.98 1.45
CA SER A 122 5.01 -6.08 1.36
C SER A 122 5.61 -4.89 0.61
N ALA A 123 5.01 -4.50 -0.52
CA ALA A 123 5.42 -3.29 -1.24
C ALA A 123 5.18 -2.01 -0.42
N LEU A 124 4.03 -1.91 0.26
CA LEU A 124 3.72 -0.77 1.12
C LEU A 124 4.70 -0.64 2.29
N ALA A 125 5.03 -1.75 2.96
CA ALA A 125 5.99 -1.78 4.06
C ALA A 125 7.37 -1.29 3.60
N PHE A 126 7.83 -1.73 2.43
CA PHE A 126 9.07 -1.25 1.82
C PHE A 126 9.05 0.26 1.54
N LEU A 127 7.98 0.77 0.92
CA LEU A 127 7.84 2.20 0.67
C LEU A 127 7.79 3.03 1.97
N LEU A 128 7.18 2.49 3.02
CA LEU A 128 7.17 3.12 4.35
C LEU A 128 8.55 3.11 5.00
N LEU A 129 9.36 2.07 4.81
CA LEU A 129 10.75 2.01 5.27
C LEU A 129 11.62 3.06 4.54
N LEU A 130 11.40 3.26 3.24
CA LEU A 130 12.12 4.28 2.47
C LEU A 130 11.65 5.71 2.76
N PHE A 131 10.42 5.89 3.27
CA PHE A 131 9.79 7.20 3.37
C PHE A 131 10.63 8.26 4.11
N PRO A 132 11.25 8.00 5.28
CA PRO A 132 12.07 9.02 5.93
C PRO A 132 13.29 9.44 5.12
N ALA A 133 13.93 8.50 4.41
CA ALA A 133 15.04 8.81 3.52
C ALA A 133 14.59 9.69 2.34
N LEU A 134 13.44 9.36 1.74
CA LEU A 134 12.82 10.18 0.68
C LEU A 134 12.45 11.58 1.17
N LEU A 135 11.95 11.69 2.42
CA LEU A 135 11.61 12.97 3.04
C LEU A 135 12.84 13.86 3.26
N GLN A 136 13.98 13.26 3.62
CA GLN A 136 15.24 13.98 3.73
C GLN A 136 15.79 14.37 2.35
N PHE A 137 15.71 13.46 1.38
CA PHE A 137 16.13 13.71 0.00
C PHE A 137 15.37 14.88 -0.65
N ARG A 138 14.08 15.06 -0.33
CA ARG A 138 13.28 16.22 -0.75
C ARG A 138 13.93 17.58 -0.41
N LYS A 139 14.63 17.68 0.71
CA LYS A 139 15.30 18.92 1.14
C LYS A 139 16.54 19.26 0.31
N ASN A 140 17.02 18.31 -0.49
CA ASN A 140 18.20 18.52 -1.32
C ASN A 140 17.86 19.45 -2.49
N LYS A 141 18.75 20.42 -2.78
CA LYS A 141 18.62 21.34 -3.91
C LYS A 141 18.46 20.61 -5.26
N TYR A 142 18.99 19.39 -5.40
CA TYR A 142 18.86 18.60 -6.62
C TYR A 142 17.48 17.97 -6.79
N PHE A 143 16.66 17.91 -5.74
CA PHE A 143 15.32 17.33 -5.82
C PHE A 143 14.38 18.20 -6.67
N THR A 144 14.43 19.53 -6.54
CA THR A 144 13.66 20.43 -7.40
C THR A 144 14.09 20.31 -8.86
N TYR A 145 15.39 20.18 -9.14
CA TYR A 145 15.89 19.93 -10.49
C TYR A 145 15.43 18.59 -11.06
N PHE A 146 15.37 17.54 -10.23
CA PHE A 146 14.90 16.22 -10.62
C PHE A 146 13.39 16.20 -10.92
N VAL A 147 12.58 16.90 -10.11
CA VAL A 147 11.11 16.88 -10.22
C VAL A 147 10.59 17.85 -11.27
N LEU A 148 11.11 19.08 -11.31
CA LEU A 148 10.62 20.13 -12.21
C LEU A 148 11.33 20.11 -13.56
N GLY A 149 12.44 19.35 -13.70
CA GLY A 149 13.17 19.19 -14.95
C GLY A 149 13.55 20.51 -15.59
N ARG A 150 14.66 21.14 -15.13
CA ARG A 150 15.19 22.44 -15.63
C ARG A 150 14.12 23.34 -16.27
N VAL A 151 13.30 23.99 -15.45
CA VAL A 151 12.59 25.22 -15.87
C VAL A 151 13.57 26.38 -15.73
#